data_AF-A0A8X6GQG3-F1
#
_entry.id   AF-A0A8X6GQG3-F1
#
_cell.length_a   1.000
_cell.length_b   1.000
_cell.length_c   1.000
_cell.angle_alpha   90.00
_cell.angle_beta   90.00
_cell.angle_gamma   90.00
#
_symmetry.space_group_name_H-M   'P 1'
#
loop_
_entity.id
_entity.type
_entity.pdbx_description
1 polymer ?
#
loop_
_entity_poly.entity_id
_entity_poly.type
_entity_poly.pdbx_seq_one_letter_code
_entity_poly.pdbx_strand_id
1 'polypeptide(L)'
;MTLYTLRKSQTNNGLAKRYYLKIPQRHSRMRSRESKPRGTFGADCIALGTTKYFEAIYGPYEEKPFYWCCSVDLHPKSRGDVTLRSSNPYDPPIIDPKYFSHPEDMENIVAGLKKCKEFGESEPLKNIGSKLFTTVYPGCEDVVDDDDKYFRCMARSIVVTLNHQTGTAKMGNPRDPTTVVDPKLR
;
A
#
# COMPACT_ATOMS: atom_id res chain seq x y z
N MET A 1 -11.72 -1.54 -9.67
CA MET A 1 -10.70 -0.94 -10.56
C MET A 1 -10.92 0.56 -10.57
N THR A 2 -10.23 1.29 -9.69
CA THR A 2 -10.36 2.75 -9.61
C THR A 2 -9.17 3.37 -10.31
N LEU A 3 -9.36 3.83 -11.54
CA LEU A 3 -8.37 4.56 -12.32
C LEU A 3 -8.33 6.01 -11.81
N TYR A 4 -7.26 6.39 -11.12
CA TYR A 4 -7.00 7.78 -10.76
C TYR A 4 -6.07 8.41 -11.80
N THR A 5 -6.62 9.23 -12.69
CA THR A 5 -5.84 10.03 -13.65
C THR A 5 -5.61 11.43 -13.07
N LEU A 6 -4.37 11.77 -12.71
CA LEU A 6 -3.99 13.12 -12.32
C LEU A 6 -3.58 13.92 -13.57
N ARG A 7 -4.35 14.94 -13.96
CA ARG A 7 -3.95 15.93 -14.98
C ARG A 7 -3.62 17.28 -14.33
N LYS A 8 -2.48 17.87 -14.68
CA LYS A 8 -2.16 19.27 -14.38
C LYS A 8 -2.82 20.19 -15.42
N SER A 9 -3.54 21.21 -14.95
CA SER A 9 -3.97 22.36 -15.76
C SER A 9 -2.84 23.39 -15.83
N GLN A 10 -2.44 23.78 -17.05
CA GLN A 10 -1.49 24.85 -17.29
C GLN A 10 -2.21 26.21 -17.32
N THR A 11 -1.75 27.15 -16.51
CA THR A 11 -1.89 28.58 -16.80
C THR A 11 -0.53 29.26 -16.72
N ASN A 12 -0.28 30.09 -17.74
CA ASN A 12 0.86 30.99 -17.90
C ASN A 12 0.70 32.16 -16.93
N ASN A 13 1.69 32.36 -16.06
CA ASN A 13 2.19 33.64 -15.53
C ASN A 13 3.01 33.35 -14.26
N GLY A 14 4.29 33.74 -14.31
CA GLY A 14 5.37 33.26 -13.44
C GLY A 14 5.38 33.75 -11.97
N LEU A 15 4.25 33.73 -11.26
CA LEU A 15 4.20 33.94 -9.81
C LEU A 15 3.26 32.92 -9.17
N ALA A 16 3.80 32.15 -8.20
CA ALA A 16 3.14 31.20 -7.30
C ALA A 16 1.71 30.73 -7.70
N LYS A 17 1.63 29.57 -8.37
CA LYS A 17 0.37 28.92 -8.74
C LYS A 17 -0.44 28.52 -7.49
N ARG A 18 -1.45 29.32 -7.15
CA ARG A 18 -2.51 28.95 -6.20
C ARG A 18 -3.55 28.07 -6.91
N TYR A 19 -3.67 26.81 -6.50
CA TYR A 19 -4.76 25.93 -6.88
C TYR A 19 -5.73 25.75 -5.70
N TYR A 20 -7.00 26.15 -5.87
CA TYR A 20 -8.08 26.00 -4.89
C TYR A 20 -9.05 24.91 -5.36
N LEU A 21 -9.47 24.01 -4.46
CA LEU A 21 -10.74 23.28 -4.59
C LEU A 21 -11.77 24.00 -3.71
N LYS A 22 -12.82 24.53 -4.31
CA LYS A 22 -13.94 25.16 -3.60
C LYS A 22 -14.93 24.05 -3.20
N ILE A 23 -14.79 23.52 -1.99
CA ILE A 23 -15.79 22.62 -1.37
C ILE A 23 -16.50 23.42 -0.27
N PRO A 24 -17.85 23.43 -0.20
CA PRO A 24 -18.58 24.23 0.79
C PRO A 24 -18.25 23.76 2.21
N GLN A 25 -17.77 24.67 3.06
CA GLN A 25 -17.43 24.37 4.44
C GLN A 25 -18.69 24.31 5.32
N ARG A 26 -18.93 23.17 5.98
CA ARG A 26 -19.51 23.16 7.32
C ARG A 26 -18.37 23.13 8.34
N HIS A 27 -18.48 24.02 9.31
CA HIS A 27 -17.43 24.45 10.22
C HIS A 27 -16.91 23.36 11.16
N SER A 28 -15.59 23.23 11.27
CA SER A 28 -14.88 23.14 12.55
C SER A 28 -13.39 23.45 12.35
N ARG A 29 -12.85 24.36 13.17
CA ARG A 29 -11.47 24.84 13.13
C ARG A 29 -10.50 23.72 13.53
N MET A 30 -9.62 23.30 12.63
CA MET A 30 -8.42 22.54 12.97
C MET A 30 -7.19 23.42 12.72
N ARG A 31 -6.32 23.53 13.73
CA ARG A 31 -5.10 24.35 13.75
C ARG A 31 -4.22 24.04 12.53
N SER A 32 -3.64 25.09 11.95
CA SER A 32 -2.68 25.01 10.85
C SER A 32 -1.42 24.24 11.25
N ARG A 33 -1.31 22.98 10.82
CA ARG A 33 -0.01 22.35 10.60
C ARG A 33 0.57 22.92 9.31
N GLU A 34 1.83 23.31 9.34
CA GLU A 34 2.60 23.75 8.16
C GLU A 34 2.36 22.80 6.99
N SER A 35 1.94 23.37 5.86
CA SER A 35 1.64 22.62 4.65
C SER A 35 2.94 22.06 4.06
N LYS A 36 3.18 20.75 4.22
CA LYS A 36 4.20 20.03 3.45
C LYS A 36 3.95 20.20 1.94
N PRO A 37 5.02 20.26 1.12
CA PRO A 37 4.90 20.49 -0.31
C PRO A 37 4.04 19.41 -0.98
N ARG A 38 3.06 19.86 -1.77
CA ARG A 38 2.11 19.01 -2.50
C ARG A 38 2.82 18.28 -3.65
N GLY A 39 3.40 17.14 -3.30
CA GLY A 39 3.93 16.09 -4.19
C GLY A 39 3.89 14.69 -3.53
N THR A 40 3.63 14.61 -2.22
CA THR A 40 3.74 13.37 -1.43
C THR A 40 2.49 12.49 -1.41
N PHE A 41 1.42 12.82 -2.14
CA PHE A 41 0.16 12.04 -2.06
C PHE A 41 0.38 10.56 -2.42
N GLY A 42 1.32 10.26 -3.34
CA GLY A 42 1.73 8.88 -3.65
C GLY A 42 2.53 8.20 -2.55
N ALA A 43 3.44 8.92 -1.88
CA ALA A 43 4.23 8.38 -0.77
C ALA A 43 3.38 8.15 0.49
N ASP A 44 2.46 9.08 0.78
CA ASP A 44 1.59 9.04 1.96
C ASP A 44 0.44 8.02 1.81
N CYS A 45 -0.12 7.84 0.60
CA CYS A 45 -1.17 6.84 0.36
C CYS A 45 -0.67 5.39 0.38
N ILE A 46 0.61 5.16 0.13
CA ILE A 46 1.13 3.81 -0.14
C ILE A 46 1.90 3.27 1.08
N ALA A 47 2.01 4.05 2.16
CA ALA A 47 2.79 3.65 3.33
C ALA A 47 4.20 3.15 2.93
N LEU A 48 4.74 3.68 1.83
CA LEU A 48 6.14 3.53 1.45
C LEU A 48 6.92 4.25 2.52
N GLY A 49 7.29 3.50 3.56
CA GLY A 49 8.05 4.00 4.68
C GLY A 49 9.24 4.81 4.17
N THR A 50 9.30 6.07 4.57
CA THR A 50 10.30 7.08 4.18
C THR A 50 10.27 7.52 2.71
N THR A 51 10.40 8.83 2.50
CA THR A 51 10.56 9.48 1.19
C THR A 51 11.68 8.86 0.35
N LYS A 52 12.70 8.26 0.98
CA LYS A 52 13.87 7.68 0.32
C LYS A 52 13.54 6.54 -0.65
N TYR A 53 12.72 5.57 -0.24
CA TYR A 53 12.36 4.45 -1.13
C TYR A 53 11.44 4.91 -2.25
N PHE A 54 10.54 5.84 -1.96
CA PHE A 54 9.68 6.44 -2.97
C PHE A 54 10.51 7.18 -4.02
N GLU A 55 11.44 8.04 -3.61
CA GLU A 55 12.32 8.78 -4.52
C GLU A 55 13.21 7.85 -5.35
N ALA A 56 13.77 6.79 -4.74
CA ALA A 56 14.61 5.83 -5.45
C ALA A 56 13.85 5.09 -6.57
N ILE A 57 12.59 4.73 -6.32
CA ILE A 57 11.79 3.94 -7.26
C ILE A 57 11.06 4.83 -8.28
N TYR A 58 10.43 5.90 -7.80
CA TYR A 58 9.50 6.73 -8.57
C TYR A 58 10.08 8.07 -9.00
N GLY A 59 11.22 8.50 -8.44
CA GLY A 59 11.87 9.77 -8.77
C GLY A 59 12.04 10.02 -10.27
N PRO A 60 12.54 9.06 -11.06
CA PRO A 60 12.66 9.21 -12.52
C PRO A 60 11.33 9.33 -13.29
N TYR A 61 10.20 9.09 -12.61
CA TYR A 61 8.86 8.99 -13.20
C TYR A 61 7.85 9.98 -12.62
N GLU A 62 8.23 10.84 -11.66
CA GLU A 62 7.30 11.73 -10.95
C GLU A 62 6.48 12.66 -11.87
N GLU A 63 7.05 13.08 -13.00
CA GLU A 63 6.37 13.96 -13.95
C GLU A 63 5.57 13.20 -15.03
N LYS A 64 5.58 11.87 -14.99
CA LYS A 64 4.93 11.01 -15.98
C LYS A 64 3.65 10.40 -15.40
N PRO A 65 2.59 10.24 -16.19
CA PRO A 65 1.45 9.45 -15.76
C PRO A 65 1.88 7.98 -15.60
N PHE A 66 1.50 7.38 -14.48
CA PHE A 66 1.71 5.96 -14.22
C PHE A 66 0.46 5.35 -13.57
N TYR A 67 0.41 4.02 -13.56
CA TYR A 67 -0.60 3.24 -12.85
C TYR A 67 0.08 2.12 -12.07
N TRP A 68 -0.65 1.55 -11.12
CA TRP A 68 -0.17 0.53 -10.20
C TRP A 68 -1.03 -0.71 -10.36
N CYS A 69 -0.39 -1.87 -10.29
CA CYS A 69 -1.06 -3.14 -10.15
C CYS A 69 -0.65 -3.71 -8.80
N CYS A 70 -1.61 -3.90 -7.90
CA CYS A 70 -1.38 -4.41 -6.56
C CYS A 70 -1.75 -5.89 -6.52
N SER A 71 -0.81 -6.72 -6.09
CA SER A 71 -1.10 -8.11 -5.70
C SER A 71 -1.67 -8.12 -4.29
N VAL A 72 -2.89 -8.62 -4.12
CA VAL A 72 -3.59 -8.65 -2.84
C VAL A 72 -4.05 -10.08 -2.57
N ASP A 73 -3.51 -10.71 -1.53
CA ASP A 73 -4.02 -11.97 -1.04
C ASP A 73 -5.28 -11.70 -0.22
N LEU A 74 -6.43 -12.15 -0.73
CA LEU A 74 -7.72 -11.95 -0.10
C LEU A 74 -7.97 -12.93 1.05
N HIS A 75 -7.31 -14.09 1.04
CA HIS A 75 -7.55 -15.17 1.99
C HIS A 75 -6.21 -15.65 2.59
N PRO A 76 -5.43 -14.75 3.21
CA PRO A 76 -4.12 -15.11 3.75
C PRO A 76 -4.28 -16.19 4.82
N LYS A 77 -3.31 -17.09 4.89
CA LYS A 77 -3.21 -18.13 5.93
C LYS A 77 -2.39 -17.68 7.13
N SER A 78 -1.50 -16.70 6.97
CA SER A 78 -0.81 -16.05 8.09
C SER A 78 -1.80 -15.48 9.09
N ARG A 79 -1.49 -15.59 10.38
CA ARG A 79 -2.30 -15.05 11.48
C ARG A 79 -1.41 -14.24 12.41
N GLY A 80 -1.79 -12.99 12.60
CA GLY A 80 -1.16 -12.07 13.55
C GLY A 80 -1.89 -12.01 14.88
N ASP A 81 -1.40 -11.16 15.76
CA ASP A 81 -1.99 -10.87 17.05
C ASP A 81 -1.93 -9.37 17.41
N VAL A 82 -2.80 -8.99 18.33
CA VAL A 82 -2.83 -7.67 18.95
C VAL A 82 -2.79 -7.88 20.45
N THR A 83 -1.77 -7.35 21.11
CA THR A 83 -1.55 -7.53 22.54
C THR A 83 -1.39 -6.19 23.25
N LEU A 84 -1.78 -6.17 24.53
CA LEU A 84 -1.57 -4.99 25.37
C LEU A 84 -0.09 -4.82 25.65
N ARG A 85 0.41 -3.59 25.48
CA ARG A 85 1.78 -3.22 25.84
C ARG A 85 1.95 -3.12 27.36
N SER A 86 0.93 -2.62 28.04
CA SER A 86 0.90 -2.37 29.49
C SER A 86 -0.54 -2.42 30.01
N SER A 87 -0.72 -2.22 31.32
CA SER A 87 -2.04 -2.04 31.94
C SER A 87 -2.62 -0.63 31.74
N ASN A 88 -1.87 0.32 31.19
CA ASN A 88 -2.35 1.67 30.92
C ASN A 88 -3.16 1.69 29.60
N PRO A 89 -4.46 2.03 29.62
CA PRO A 89 -5.30 2.02 28.42
C PRO A 89 -4.91 3.10 27.38
N TYR A 90 -4.07 4.07 27.74
CA TYR A 90 -3.59 5.10 26.81
C TYR A 90 -2.32 4.69 26.05
N ASP A 91 -1.68 3.58 26.43
CA ASP A 91 -0.51 3.09 25.73
C ASP A 91 -0.95 2.39 24.43
N PRO A 92 -0.27 2.63 23.30
CA PRO A 92 -0.61 1.97 22.05
C PRO A 92 -0.36 0.46 22.14
N PRO A 93 -1.28 -0.38 21.61
CA PRO A 93 -1.10 -1.82 21.62
C PRO A 93 0.10 -2.23 20.77
N ILE A 94 0.55 -3.46 20.97
CA ILE A 94 1.48 -4.14 20.08
C ILE A 94 0.64 -4.84 19.01
N ILE A 95 0.93 -4.57 17.74
CA ILE A 95 0.25 -5.18 16.60
C ILE A 95 1.32 -5.89 15.79
N ASP A 96 1.24 -7.21 15.72
CA ASP A 96 2.09 -8.04 14.87
C ASP A 96 1.23 -8.83 13.89
N PRO A 97 1.06 -8.36 12.64
CA PRO A 97 0.29 -9.06 11.63
C PRO A 97 0.90 -10.40 11.20
N LYS A 98 2.19 -10.65 11.49
CA LYS A 98 2.94 -11.84 11.07
C LYS A 98 2.82 -12.12 9.57
N TYR A 99 2.96 -11.07 8.76
CA TYR A 99 2.93 -11.20 7.29
C TYR A 99 3.89 -12.28 6.81
N PHE A 100 3.43 -13.14 5.89
CA PHE A 100 4.20 -14.24 5.31
C PHE A 100 4.71 -15.29 6.32
N SER A 101 4.10 -15.37 7.50
CA SER A 101 4.39 -16.47 8.44
C SER A 101 3.95 -17.83 7.90
N HIS A 102 2.90 -17.86 7.07
CA HIS A 102 2.55 -19.03 6.27
C HIS A 102 3.17 -18.92 4.86
N PRO A 103 3.90 -19.95 4.37
CA PRO A 103 4.65 -19.86 3.12
C PRO A 103 3.77 -19.63 1.88
N GLU A 104 2.55 -20.17 1.89
CA GLU A 104 1.59 -20.02 0.78
C GLU A 104 1.21 -18.57 0.48
N ASP A 105 1.20 -17.70 1.49
CA ASP A 105 0.87 -16.28 1.27
C ASP A 105 1.92 -15.62 0.37
N MET A 106 3.19 -16.01 0.51
CA MET A 106 4.26 -15.53 -0.37
C MET A 106 4.09 -16.07 -1.79
N GLU A 107 3.73 -17.35 -1.94
CA GLU A 107 3.47 -17.94 -3.27
C GLU A 107 2.33 -17.21 -3.99
N ASN A 108 1.22 -16.95 -3.28
CA ASN A 108 0.07 -16.22 -3.82
C ASN A 108 0.45 -14.81 -4.27
N ILE A 109 1.18 -14.08 -3.43
CA ILE A 109 1.61 -12.72 -3.74
C ILE A 109 2.55 -12.69 -4.94
N VAL A 110 3.53 -13.59 -5.01
CA VAL A 110 4.48 -13.69 -6.14
C VAL A 110 3.75 -14.05 -7.43
N ALA A 111 2.80 -14.99 -7.39
CA ALA A 111 1.97 -15.32 -8.54
C ALA A 111 1.16 -14.10 -9.03
N GLY A 112 0.56 -13.33 -8.10
CA GLY A 112 -0.14 -12.10 -8.43
C GLY A 112 0.77 -11.01 -9.02
N LEU A 113 2.00 -10.87 -8.53
CA LEU A 113 2.99 -9.93 -9.08
C LEU A 113 3.43 -10.31 -10.50
N LYS A 114 3.63 -11.60 -10.76
CA LYS A 114 3.88 -12.11 -12.13
C LYS A 114 2.71 -11.78 -13.06
N LYS A 115 1.46 -11.90 -12.58
CA LYS A 115 0.27 -11.48 -13.34
C LYS A 115 0.19 -9.98 -13.55
N CYS A 116 0.62 -9.16 -12.59
CA CYS A 116 0.74 -7.72 -12.78
C CYS A 116 1.78 -7.35 -13.85
N LYS A 117 2.92 -8.07 -13.92
CA LYS A 117 3.91 -7.91 -14.99
C LYS A 117 3.30 -8.25 -16.36
N GLU A 118 2.67 -9.42 -16.47
CA GLU A 118 1.97 -9.87 -17.69
C GLU A 118 0.92 -8.85 -18.14
N PHE A 119 0.12 -8.32 -17.21
CA PHE A 119 -0.85 -7.26 -17.49
C PHE A 119 -0.17 -5.99 -18.03
N GLY A 120 0.89 -5.52 -17.37
CA GLY A 120 1.68 -4.35 -17.78
C GLY A 120 2.31 -4.50 -19.18
N GLU A 121 2.64 -5.73 -19.57
CA GLU A 121 3.22 -6.10 -20.86
C GLU A 121 2.19 -6.51 -21.92
N SER A 122 0.89 -6.43 -21.60
CA SER A 122 -0.16 -6.75 -22.56
C SER A 122 -0.15 -5.81 -23.77
N GLU A 123 -0.59 -6.31 -24.92
CA GLU A 123 -0.61 -5.55 -26.18
C GLU A 123 -1.39 -4.22 -26.07
N PRO A 124 -2.59 -4.15 -25.43
CA PRO A 124 -3.30 -2.89 -25.29
C PRO A 124 -2.51 -1.83 -24.51
N LEU A 125 -1.76 -2.24 -23.47
CA LEU A 125 -0.94 -1.31 -22.69
C LEU A 125 0.32 -0.89 -23.44
N LYS A 126 0.95 -1.82 -24.18
CA LYS A 126 2.06 -1.50 -25.08
C LYS A 126 1.64 -0.52 -26.18
N ASN A 127 0.43 -0.66 -26.73
CA ASN A 127 -0.11 0.21 -27.78
C ASN A 127 -0.34 1.66 -27.32
N ILE A 128 -0.57 1.89 -26.02
CA ILE A 128 -0.64 3.24 -25.44
C ILE A 128 0.74 3.75 -24.94
N GLY A 129 1.82 3.04 -25.26
CA GLY A 129 3.18 3.40 -24.88
C GLY A 129 3.52 3.12 -23.41
N SER A 130 2.72 2.29 -22.72
CA SER A 130 3.04 1.88 -21.35
C SER A 130 4.31 1.04 -21.30
N LYS A 131 5.14 1.29 -20.30
CA LYS A 131 6.36 0.55 -20.02
C LYS A 131 6.45 0.30 -18.53
N LEU A 132 6.98 -0.86 -18.16
CA LEU A 132 7.34 -1.15 -16.78
C LEU A 132 8.45 -0.19 -16.32
N PHE A 133 8.49 0.08 -15.02
CA PHE A 133 9.60 0.81 -14.43
C PHE A 133 10.87 -0.02 -14.52
N THR A 134 11.98 0.67 -14.81
CA THR A 134 13.32 0.08 -14.91
C THR A 134 14.12 0.31 -13.63
N THR A 135 13.54 1.02 -12.66
CA THR A 135 14.12 1.16 -11.33
C THR A 135 14.02 -0.16 -10.57
N VAL A 136 15.08 -0.48 -9.84
CA VAL A 136 15.16 -1.69 -9.02
C VAL A 136 14.78 -1.33 -7.59
N TYR A 137 14.03 -2.21 -6.93
CA TYR A 137 13.70 -2.02 -5.54
C TYR A 137 14.97 -2.08 -4.68
N PRO A 138 15.28 -1.07 -3.83
CA PRO A 138 16.51 -1.07 -3.05
C PRO A 138 16.61 -2.30 -2.12
N GLY A 139 17.75 -2.99 -2.14
CA GLY A 139 17.98 -4.23 -1.42
C GLY A 139 17.62 -5.51 -2.21
N CYS A 140 17.20 -5.38 -3.46
CA CYS A 140 16.87 -6.48 -4.36
C CYS A 140 17.74 -6.50 -5.63
N GLU A 141 18.88 -5.79 -5.63
CA GLU A 141 19.76 -5.63 -6.79
C GLU A 141 20.37 -6.96 -7.25
N ASP A 142 20.76 -7.83 -6.32
CA ASP A 142 21.44 -9.10 -6.61
C ASP A 142 20.53 -10.18 -7.22
N VAL A 143 19.22 -9.92 -7.28
CA VAL A 143 18.21 -10.89 -7.73
C VAL A 143 17.38 -10.40 -8.91
N VAL A 144 17.75 -9.26 -9.52
CA VAL A 144 16.98 -8.63 -10.60
C VAL A 144 16.83 -9.51 -11.85
N ASP A 145 17.77 -10.43 -12.09
CA ASP A 145 17.77 -11.33 -13.25
C ASP A 145 16.80 -12.52 -13.10
N ASP A 146 16.20 -12.70 -11.92
CA ASP A 146 15.27 -13.79 -11.61
C ASP A 146 13.96 -13.21 -11.06
N ASP A 147 12.92 -13.15 -11.91
CA ASP A 147 11.62 -12.60 -11.57
C ASP A 147 11.05 -13.17 -10.26
N ASP A 148 11.23 -14.48 -10.00
CA ASP A 148 10.68 -15.11 -8.80
C ASP A 148 11.39 -14.61 -7.55
N LYS A 149 12.73 -14.60 -7.56
CA LYS A 149 13.53 -14.09 -6.45
C LYS A 149 13.35 -12.59 -6.26
N TYR A 150 13.29 -11.83 -7.34
CA TYR A 150 13.06 -10.40 -7.31
C TYR A 150 11.71 -10.05 -6.69
N PHE A 151 10.62 -10.71 -7.12
CA PHE A 151 9.29 -10.46 -6.56
C PHE A 151 9.17 -10.92 -5.10
N ARG A 152 9.83 -12.00 -4.68
CA ARG A 152 9.91 -12.37 -3.26
C ARG A 152 10.64 -11.35 -2.42
N CYS A 153 11.75 -10.82 -2.92
CA CYS A 153 12.49 -9.76 -2.26
C CYS A 153 11.63 -8.51 -2.12
N MET A 154 11.05 -8.04 -3.24
CA MET A 154 10.16 -6.89 -3.27
C MET A 154 8.97 -7.06 -2.31
N ALA A 155 8.28 -8.21 -2.34
CA ALA A 155 7.12 -8.47 -1.49
C ALA A 155 7.44 -8.35 0.01
N ARG A 156 8.65 -8.76 0.45
CA ARG A 156 9.08 -8.58 1.84
C ARG A 156 9.41 -7.14 2.17
N SER A 157 9.97 -6.39 1.22
CA SER A 157 10.42 -5.03 1.45
C SER A 157 9.31 -3.98 1.38
N ILE A 158 8.25 -4.24 0.59
CA ILE A 158 7.16 -3.28 0.31
C ILE A 158 5.78 -3.76 0.77
N VAL A 159 5.69 -4.74 1.66
CA VAL A 159 4.36 -5.18 2.14
C VAL A 159 3.62 -4.02 2.79
N VAL A 160 2.39 -3.77 2.33
CA VAL A 160 1.54 -2.68 2.83
C VAL A 160 0.21 -3.24 3.30
N THR A 161 -0.35 -2.64 4.33
CA THR A 161 -1.71 -2.95 4.78
C THR A 161 -2.73 -2.10 4.01
N LEU A 162 -3.81 -2.73 3.56
CA LEU A 162 -4.98 -2.03 3.01
C LEU A 162 -6.02 -1.68 4.08
N ASN A 163 -5.67 -1.80 5.37
CA ASN A 163 -6.51 -1.44 6.52
C ASN A 163 -7.81 -2.25 6.64
N HIS A 164 -7.74 -3.56 6.37
CA HIS A 164 -8.85 -4.52 6.53
C HIS A 164 -8.58 -5.52 7.68
N GLN A 165 -8.02 -5.06 8.80
CA GLN A 165 -7.73 -5.93 9.93
C GLN A 165 -9.03 -6.48 10.54
N THR A 166 -9.10 -7.79 10.75
CA THR A 166 -10.28 -8.49 11.27
C THR A 166 -9.87 -9.74 12.04
N GLY A 167 -10.79 -10.32 12.81
CA GLY A 167 -10.60 -11.65 13.44
C GLY A 167 -9.94 -11.65 14.81
N THR A 168 -9.62 -10.50 15.41
CA THR A 168 -9.04 -10.41 16.76
C THR A 168 -10.00 -10.93 17.85
N ALA A 169 -11.31 -10.78 17.65
CA ALA A 169 -12.36 -11.39 18.47
C ALA A 169 -13.19 -12.36 17.61
N LYS A 170 -12.70 -13.59 17.44
CA LYS A 170 -13.34 -14.60 16.60
C LYS A 170 -14.73 -14.97 17.14
N MET A 171 -15.74 -14.87 16.27
CA MET A 171 -17.07 -15.43 16.51
C MET A 171 -17.07 -16.93 16.19
N GLY A 172 -17.63 -17.76 17.06
CA GLY A 172 -17.56 -19.21 16.87
C GLY A 172 -18.41 -20.04 17.83
N ASN A 173 -18.15 -21.35 17.82
CA ASN A 173 -18.80 -22.28 18.73
C ASN A 173 -18.28 -22.05 20.17
N PRO A 174 -19.13 -21.98 21.20
CA PRO A 174 -18.67 -21.85 22.60
C PRO A 174 -17.76 -22.98 23.08
N ARG A 175 -17.75 -24.13 22.38
CA ARG A 175 -16.87 -25.27 22.67
C ARG A 175 -15.49 -25.16 21.99
N ASP A 176 -15.31 -24.23 21.06
CA ASP A 176 -14.01 -23.95 20.44
C ASP A 176 -13.23 -22.98 21.35
N PRO A 177 -12.06 -23.38 21.89
CA PRO A 177 -11.29 -22.56 22.83
C PRO A 177 -10.72 -21.28 22.19
N THR A 178 -10.76 -21.15 20.87
CA THR A 178 -10.34 -19.94 20.13
C THR A 178 -11.48 -18.95 19.90
N THR A 179 -12.71 -19.29 20.29
CA THR A 179 -13.87 -18.39 20.21
C THR A 179 -13.80 -17.32 21.28
N VAL A 180 -13.98 -16.06 20.88
CA VAL A 180 -14.07 -14.91 21.81
C VAL A 180 -15.52 -14.50 22.02
N VAL A 181 -16.36 -14.57 20.98
CA VAL A 181 -17.78 -14.20 21.05
C VAL A 181 -18.68 -15.29 20.49
N ASP A 182 -19.88 -15.43 21.05
CA ASP A 182 -20.89 -16.35 20.55
C ASP A 182 -21.55 -15.85 19.24
N PRO A 183 -22.39 -16.66 18.55
CA PRO A 183 -23.09 -16.23 17.33
C PRO A 183 -24.06 -15.04 17.50
N LYS A 184 -24.29 -14.59 18.74
CA LYS A 184 -25.08 -13.40 19.10
C LYS A 184 -24.19 -12.24 19.58
N LEU A 185 -22.88 -12.36 19.37
CA LEU A 185 -21.85 -11.37 19.72
C LEU A 185 -21.70 -11.10 21.22
N ARG A 186 -22.08 -12.07 22.06
CA ARG A 186 -21.88 -12.03 23.51
C ARG A 186 -20.57 -12.66 23.93
#